data_AF-A0A2D5N8B1-F1
#
_entry.id   AF-A0A2D5N8B1-F1
#
_cell.length_a   1.000
_cell.length_b   1.000
_cell.length_c   1.000
_cell.angle_alpha   90.00
_cell.angle_beta   90.00
_cell.angle_gamma   90.00
#
_symmetry.space_group_name_H-M   'P 1'
#
loop_
_entity.id
_entity.type
_entity.pdbx_description
1 polymer ?
#
loop_
_entity_poly.entity_id
_entity_poly.type
_entity_poly.pdbx_seq_one_letter_code
_entity_poly.pdbx_strand_id
1 'polypeptide(L)'
;MKTNKEIYLGAQKLATSFDEVSGTEVKIDGETYYKITNYDAMRPFFMSIVSNSNHWMFLSSTGGLTAGRKNSNFALFPYYTDDKITESSETTGSKTLCLVSRSGKTSLWEPFSSKYEGVYNLSRNLYKNSYGNKVKFEEVNHDLGLAFSYEWNSSDKFGFVRKSALINNGSEAASVQFIDGLQNLLPYGVEDALQNASSNLVDAYKKCELEASVGLGLFSLSAIIVDKAEPSEALRSNVAWSLGRPNAIKLLSSKQLDAFRIGEFPTQEVDIKAERGAYMICDTVELISGASEHWSILADVNKGPVEVADLMAALEHPEVLLAEVAADVEEGSAHLVELVAASDGLQLTNDRLLNIRHFANTMFNIMRGGIFDDNYTIEKADFTNYIHKANIEVFKRVESTLKGLEETFTLQTLKA
;
A
#
# COMPACT_ATOMS: atom_id res chain seq x y z
N MET A 1 -2.49 -45.25 7.18
CA MET A 1 -3.25 -44.32 6.31
C MET A 1 -4.40 -43.77 7.11
N LYS A 2 -4.40 -42.48 7.47
CA LYS A 2 -5.61 -41.84 8.01
C LYS A 2 -6.57 -41.69 6.84
N THR A 3 -7.71 -42.37 6.89
CA THR A 3 -8.82 -42.14 5.97
C THR A 3 -9.37 -40.74 6.25
N ASN A 4 -8.97 -39.76 5.43
CA ASN A 4 -9.56 -38.43 5.49
C ASN A 4 -11.03 -38.55 5.08
N LYS A 5 -11.93 -38.16 5.97
CA LYS A 5 -13.35 -38.07 5.67
C LYS A 5 -13.55 -36.96 4.65
N GLU A 6 -14.35 -37.21 3.62
CA GLU A 6 -14.82 -36.14 2.76
C GLU A 6 -15.79 -35.25 3.55
N ILE A 7 -15.50 -33.95 3.58
CA ILE A 7 -16.33 -32.94 4.22
C ILE A 7 -17.04 -32.16 3.11
N TYR A 8 -18.32 -31.86 3.31
CA TYR A 8 -19.14 -31.13 2.35
C TYR A 8 -19.74 -29.88 3.00
N LEU A 9 -19.74 -28.77 2.27
CA LEU A 9 -20.46 -27.53 2.57
C LEU A 9 -21.73 -27.51 1.71
N GLY A 10 -22.86 -27.95 2.28
CA GLY A 10 -24.06 -28.23 1.49
C GLY A 10 -23.80 -29.36 0.47
N ALA A 11 -23.95 -29.08 -0.82
CA ALA A 11 -23.64 -30.03 -1.90
C ALA A 11 -22.19 -29.91 -2.41
N GLN A 12 -21.45 -28.86 -2.05
CA GLN A 12 -20.09 -28.62 -2.51
C GLN A 12 -19.11 -29.42 -1.64
N LYS A 13 -18.22 -30.18 -2.26
CA LYS A 13 -17.11 -30.82 -1.53
C LYS A 13 -16.16 -29.74 -1.03
N LEU A 14 -15.85 -29.77 0.26
CA LEU A 14 -14.87 -28.86 0.86
C LEU A 14 -13.51 -29.07 0.19
N ALA A 15 -13.03 -28.06 -0.52
CA ALA A 15 -11.67 -28.02 -1.01
C ALA A 15 -10.75 -27.98 0.21
N THR A 16 -9.98 -29.05 0.40
CA THR A 16 -8.95 -29.14 1.43
C THR A 16 -7.63 -29.28 0.69
N SER A 17 -6.85 -28.21 0.62
CA SER A 17 -5.46 -28.31 0.22
C SER A 17 -4.61 -28.41 1.49
N PHE A 18 -3.78 -29.45 1.55
CA PHE A 18 -2.71 -29.58 2.54
C PHE A 18 -1.40 -29.31 1.83
N ASP A 19 -1.37 -28.24 1.05
CA ASP A 19 -0.24 -27.99 0.17
C ASP A 19 0.97 -27.57 1.00
N GLU A 20 2.13 -28.09 0.62
CA GLU A 20 3.37 -27.84 1.33
C GLU A 20 3.75 -26.36 1.21
N VAL A 21 4.05 -25.73 2.36
CA VAL A 21 4.61 -24.39 2.39
C VAL A 21 6.07 -24.48 1.98
N SER A 22 6.44 -23.73 0.94
CA SER A 22 7.82 -23.66 0.48
C SER A 22 8.23 -22.23 0.17
N GLY A 23 9.53 -21.97 0.32
CA GLY A 23 10.14 -20.68 0.04
C GLY A 23 11.15 -20.79 -1.10
N THR A 24 11.06 -19.93 -2.10
CA THR A 24 12.01 -19.91 -3.22
C THR A 24 12.23 -18.51 -3.75
N GLU A 25 13.39 -18.27 -4.33
CA GLU A 25 13.64 -17.04 -5.07
C GLU A 25 13.06 -17.15 -6.48
N VAL A 26 12.41 -16.07 -6.93
CA VAL A 26 11.86 -15.93 -8.28
C VAL A 26 12.24 -14.59 -8.85
N LYS A 27 12.22 -14.47 -10.18
CA LYS A 27 12.32 -13.19 -10.87
C LYS A 27 10.97 -12.78 -11.43
N ILE A 28 10.54 -11.57 -11.11
CA ILE A 28 9.32 -10.95 -11.63
C ILE A 28 9.76 -9.62 -12.24
N ASP A 29 9.52 -9.42 -13.53
CA ASP A 29 9.85 -8.20 -14.28
C ASP A 29 11.32 -7.73 -14.10
N GLY A 30 12.24 -8.70 -14.01
CA GLY A 30 13.68 -8.45 -13.83
C GLY A 30 14.13 -8.29 -12.37
N GLU A 31 13.20 -8.13 -11.43
CA GLU A 31 13.47 -7.96 -10.01
C GLU A 31 13.41 -9.29 -9.24
N THR A 32 14.22 -9.43 -8.19
CA THR A 32 14.27 -10.66 -7.38
C THR A 32 13.29 -10.58 -6.22
N TYR A 33 12.43 -11.60 -6.10
CA TYR A 33 11.50 -11.77 -4.98
C TYR A 33 11.76 -13.08 -4.26
N TYR A 34 11.54 -13.08 -2.95
CA TYR A 34 11.33 -14.30 -2.19
C TYR A 34 9.83 -14.62 -2.20
N LYS A 35 9.48 -15.77 -2.78
CA LYS A 35 8.12 -16.31 -2.86
C LYS A 35 7.90 -17.30 -1.73
N ILE A 36 6.85 -17.09 -0.93
CA ILE A 36 6.28 -18.09 -0.04
C ILE A 36 5.04 -18.66 -0.71
N THR A 37 5.12 -19.92 -1.11
CA THR A 37 4.00 -20.66 -1.70
C THR A 37 3.11 -21.22 -0.62
N ASN A 38 1.79 -21.10 -0.83
CA ASN A 38 0.74 -21.51 0.11
C ASN A 38 0.93 -20.84 1.49
N TYR A 39 1.20 -19.53 1.48
CA TYR A 39 1.52 -18.80 2.72
C TYR A 39 0.36 -18.84 3.72
N ASP A 40 -0.86 -19.07 3.25
CA ASP A 40 -2.10 -19.17 4.02
C ASP A 40 -2.19 -20.45 4.86
N ALA A 41 -1.35 -21.46 4.59
CA ALA A 41 -1.17 -22.61 5.47
C ALA A 41 -0.26 -22.29 6.69
N MET A 42 0.37 -21.11 6.73
CA MET A 42 1.10 -20.62 7.89
C MET A 42 0.17 -19.84 8.83
N ARG A 43 0.50 -19.82 10.12
CA ARG A 43 -0.09 -18.81 11.01
C ARG A 43 0.23 -17.41 10.43
N PRO A 44 -0.74 -16.49 10.37
CA PRO A 44 -0.49 -15.11 9.98
C PRO A 44 0.71 -14.50 10.69
N PHE A 45 1.53 -13.78 9.93
CA PHE A 45 2.72 -13.11 10.43
C PHE A 45 2.79 -11.67 9.92
N PHE A 46 3.50 -10.84 10.67
CA PHE A 46 3.50 -9.40 10.48
C PHE A 46 4.82 -8.93 9.85
N MET A 47 4.73 -7.96 8.94
CA MET A 47 5.84 -7.44 8.16
C MET A 47 5.88 -5.92 8.24
N SER A 48 7.08 -5.35 8.17
CA SER A 48 7.29 -3.94 7.86
C SER A 48 7.78 -3.83 6.42
N ILE A 49 7.10 -2.99 5.63
CA ILE A 49 7.50 -2.67 4.26
C ILE A 49 8.21 -1.31 4.31
N VAL A 50 9.46 -1.31 3.86
CA VAL A 50 10.34 -0.15 4.00
C VAL A 50 10.21 0.81 2.81
N SER A 51 10.67 2.04 3.00
CA SER A 51 10.73 3.07 1.97
C SER A 51 12.01 3.89 2.15
N ASN A 52 12.52 4.47 1.07
CA ASN A 52 13.60 5.47 1.13
C ASN A 52 13.11 6.82 1.68
N SER A 53 11.81 7.09 1.57
CA SER A 53 11.17 8.31 2.06
C SER A 53 10.52 8.07 3.44
N ASN A 54 9.46 8.79 3.75
CA ASN A 54 8.80 8.81 5.05
C ASN A 54 7.58 7.87 5.12
N HIS A 55 7.39 6.94 4.19
CA HIS A 55 6.31 5.96 4.27
C HIS A 55 6.56 4.97 5.40
N TRP A 56 5.50 4.60 6.09
CA TRP A 56 5.46 3.44 6.96
C TRP A 56 4.28 2.56 6.54
N MET A 57 4.53 1.25 6.44
CA MET A 57 3.49 0.26 6.19
C MET A 57 3.79 -0.98 7.05
N PHE A 58 2.82 -1.34 7.88
CA PHE A 58 2.84 -2.54 8.69
C PHE A 58 1.71 -3.45 8.23
N LEU A 59 2.07 -4.64 7.77
CA LEU A 59 1.23 -5.48 6.93
C LEU A 59 1.29 -6.93 7.41
N SER A 60 0.14 -7.51 7.68
CA SER A 60 -0.03 -8.94 7.94
C SER A 60 -0.01 -9.74 6.62
N SER A 61 0.44 -10.98 6.67
CA SER A 61 0.26 -11.94 5.58
C SER A 61 -1.22 -12.21 5.27
N THR A 62 -2.18 -11.85 6.13
CA THR A 62 -3.62 -11.86 5.80
C THR A 62 -4.03 -10.74 4.83
N GLY A 63 -3.14 -9.80 4.50
CA GLY A 63 -3.45 -8.59 3.75
C GLY A 63 -3.97 -7.44 4.60
N GLY A 64 -4.30 -7.68 5.88
CA GLY A 64 -4.64 -6.63 6.83
C GLY A 64 -3.43 -5.73 7.10
N LEU A 65 -3.64 -4.41 7.08
CA LEU A 65 -2.55 -3.44 7.19
C LEU A 65 -2.94 -2.16 7.92
N THR A 66 -1.91 -1.47 8.39
CA THR A 66 -1.93 -0.03 8.61
C THR A 66 -0.79 0.60 7.81
N ALA A 67 -1.02 1.79 7.26
CA ALA A 67 -0.01 2.51 6.49
C ALA A 67 -0.24 4.01 6.58
N GLY A 68 0.81 4.80 6.37
CA GLY A 68 0.77 6.25 6.33
C GLY A 68 2.14 6.85 6.05
N ARG A 69 2.26 8.17 6.18
CA ARG A 69 3.55 8.87 6.01
C ARG A 69 3.93 9.55 7.32
N LYS A 70 5.23 9.70 7.59
CA LYS A 70 5.81 10.38 8.76
C LYS A 70 5.50 9.72 10.13
N ASN A 71 4.24 9.63 10.56
CA ASN A 71 3.82 9.03 11.82
C ASN A 71 2.32 8.63 11.80
N SER A 72 1.81 8.05 12.91
CA SER A 72 0.44 7.54 13.05
C SER A 72 -0.66 8.59 12.88
N ASN A 73 -0.38 9.87 13.07
CA ASN A 73 -1.37 10.94 12.87
C ASN A 73 -1.58 11.31 11.39
N PHE A 74 -0.75 10.78 10.49
CA PHE A 74 -0.95 10.87 9.03
C PHE A 74 -1.13 9.47 8.44
N ALA A 75 -1.98 8.69 9.10
CA ALA A 75 -2.34 7.35 8.66
C ALA A 75 -3.34 7.39 7.50
N LEU A 76 -3.13 6.51 6.52
CA LEU A 76 -4.05 6.19 5.45
C LEU A 76 -5.09 5.16 5.91
N PHE A 77 -4.67 4.19 6.72
CA PHE A 77 -5.53 3.17 7.35
C PHE A 77 -5.37 3.23 8.86
N PRO A 78 -6.41 2.93 9.66
CA PRO A 78 -6.34 3.01 11.12
C PRO A 78 -5.11 2.35 11.74
N TYR A 79 -4.44 3.06 12.62
CA TYR A 79 -3.25 2.59 13.33
C TYR A 79 -3.65 1.87 14.62
N TYR A 80 -3.61 0.53 14.59
CA TYR A 80 -3.96 -0.35 15.70
C TYR A 80 -2.80 -1.29 16.06
N THR A 81 -3.00 -2.11 17.09
CA THR A 81 -2.08 -3.20 17.44
C THR A 81 -2.10 -4.29 16.36
N ASP A 82 -1.01 -5.06 16.24
CA ASP A 82 -0.78 -6.01 15.15
C ASP A 82 -1.82 -7.15 15.11
N ASP A 83 -2.31 -7.59 16.26
CA ASP A 83 -3.44 -8.52 16.40
C ASP A 83 -4.70 -7.98 15.71
N LYS A 84 -5.11 -6.75 16.05
CA LYS A 84 -6.29 -6.09 15.45
C LYS A 84 -6.11 -5.82 13.97
N ILE A 85 -4.91 -5.42 13.55
CA ILE A 85 -4.60 -5.21 12.13
C ILE A 85 -4.76 -6.53 11.36
N THR A 86 -4.21 -7.62 11.90
CA THR A 86 -4.31 -8.95 11.30
C THR A 86 -5.75 -9.42 11.16
N GLU A 87 -6.58 -9.19 12.18
CA GLU A 87 -8.01 -9.52 12.21
C GLU A 87 -8.87 -8.63 11.29
N SER A 88 -8.36 -7.46 10.90
CA SER A 88 -9.11 -6.46 10.14
C SER A 88 -9.12 -6.66 8.62
N SER A 89 -8.44 -7.68 8.07
CA SER A 89 -8.25 -7.89 6.62
C SER A 89 -9.54 -7.90 5.80
N GLU A 90 -10.66 -8.29 6.40
CA GLU A 90 -11.97 -8.29 5.75
C GLU A 90 -12.60 -6.90 5.60
N THR A 91 -12.15 -5.92 6.40
CA THR A 91 -12.79 -4.61 6.56
C THR A 91 -11.87 -3.42 6.35
N THR A 92 -10.56 -3.62 6.29
CA THR A 92 -9.55 -2.55 6.14
C THR A 92 -8.51 -2.97 5.11
N GLY A 93 -8.14 -2.04 4.22
CA GLY A 93 -7.13 -2.29 3.20
C GLY A 93 -7.69 -2.82 1.89
N SER A 94 -6.93 -3.72 1.26
CA SER A 94 -7.27 -4.29 -0.05
C SER A 94 -8.55 -5.12 0.01
N LYS A 95 -9.46 -4.91 -0.95
CA LYS A 95 -10.66 -5.73 -1.12
C LYS A 95 -10.96 -5.91 -2.60
N THR A 96 -11.22 -7.15 -3.01
CA THR A 96 -11.52 -7.51 -4.39
C THR A 96 -12.66 -8.51 -4.43
N LEU A 97 -13.70 -8.26 -5.23
CA LEU A 97 -14.81 -9.16 -5.48
C LEU A 97 -14.94 -9.37 -6.99
N CYS A 98 -15.19 -10.59 -7.43
CA CYS A 98 -15.35 -10.96 -8.83
C CYS A 98 -16.62 -11.81 -9.01
N LEU A 99 -17.49 -11.42 -9.95
CA LEU A 99 -18.52 -12.28 -10.51
C LEU A 99 -18.04 -12.78 -11.86
N VAL A 100 -17.67 -14.06 -11.88
CA VAL A 100 -17.05 -14.72 -13.04
C VAL A 100 -18.11 -15.49 -13.79
N SER A 101 -18.42 -15.04 -15.00
CA SER A 101 -19.37 -15.69 -15.89
C SER A 101 -18.63 -16.51 -16.96
N ARG A 102 -18.85 -17.83 -16.94
CA ARG A 102 -18.31 -18.78 -17.92
C ARG A 102 -19.32 -19.89 -18.17
N SER A 103 -19.52 -20.24 -19.45
CA SER A 103 -20.36 -21.36 -19.88
C SER A 103 -21.79 -21.33 -19.28
N GLY A 104 -22.39 -20.14 -19.23
CA GLY A 104 -23.75 -19.91 -18.73
C GLY A 104 -23.90 -19.94 -17.20
N LYS A 105 -22.80 -20.05 -16.45
CA LYS A 105 -22.78 -20.01 -14.98
C LYS A 105 -22.01 -18.79 -14.50
N THR A 106 -22.58 -18.07 -13.54
CA THR A 106 -21.89 -17.00 -12.81
C THR A 106 -21.46 -17.50 -11.44
N SER A 107 -20.20 -17.28 -11.08
CA SER A 107 -19.58 -17.73 -9.82
C SER A 107 -19.00 -16.53 -9.08
N LEU A 108 -19.27 -16.42 -7.78
CA LEU A 108 -18.67 -15.39 -6.93
C LEU A 108 -17.28 -15.85 -6.46
N TRP A 109 -16.26 -15.03 -6.66
CA TRP A 109 -14.92 -15.22 -6.15
C TRP A 109 -14.46 -13.94 -5.43
N GLU A 110 -14.03 -14.06 -4.17
CA GLU A 110 -13.52 -12.93 -3.37
C GLU A 110 -12.06 -13.24 -2.97
N PRO A 111 -11.07 -12.92 -3.82
CA PRO A 111 -9.67 -13.21 -3.56
C PRO A 111 -9.22 -12.71 -2.19
N PHE A 112 -8.38 -13.49 -1.51
CA PHE A 112 -7.82 -13.23 -0.18
C PHE A 112 -8.83 -13.17 0.98
N SER A 113 -10.14 -13.32 0.72
CA SER A 113 -11.14 -13.37 1.78
C SER A 113 -11.19 -14.72 2.48
N SER A 114 -11.60 -14.73 3.75
CA SER A 114 -11.92 -15.94 4.51
C SER A 114 -13.40 -16.35 4.45
N LYS A 115 -14.29 -15.53 3.86
CA LYS A 115 -15.75 -15.75 3.89
C LYS A 115 -16.21 -17.05 3.21
N TYR A 116 -15.48 -17.48 2.19
CA TYR A 116 -15.83 -18.62 1.32
C TYR A 116 -14.74 -19.70 1.32
N GLU A 117 -14.03 -19.84 2.44
CA GLU A 117 -12.95 -20.80 2.59
C GLU A 117 -13.43 -22.23 2.30
N GLY A 118 -12.64 -22.95 1.49
CA GLY A 118 -12.93 -24.32 1.08
C GLY A 118 -14.04 -24.48 0.04
N VAL A 119 -14.58 -23.39 -0.54
CA VAL A 119 -15.48 -23.48 -1.70
C VAL A 119 -14.72 -23.81 -2.99
N TYR A 120 -13.57 -23.16 -3.18
CA TYR A 120 -12.72 -23.31 -4.37
C TYR A 120 -11.39 -23.99 -4.04
N ASN A 121 -10.80 -24.65 -5.04
CA ASN A 121 -9.40 -25.03 -5.02
C ASN A 121 -8.52 -23.81 -5.31
N LEU A 122 -7.80 -23.33 -4.28
CA LEU A 122 -7.01 -22.10 -4.32
C LEU A 122 -5.54 -22.36 -4.01
N SER A 123 -4.65 -21.54 -4.59
CA SER A 123 -3.27 -21.39 -4.10
C SER A 123 -2.98 -19.92 -3.83
N ARG A 124 -2.49 -19.60 -2.63
CA ARG A 124 -2.10 -18.24 -2.26
C ARG A 124 -0.60 -18.12 -2.12
N ASN A 125 -0.01 -17.18 -2.86
CA ASN A 125 1.42 -16.91 -2.85
C ASN A 125 1.69 -15.49 -2.35
N LEU A 126 2.72 -15.33 -1.53
CA LEU A 126 3.18 -14.05 -1.02
C LEU A 126 4.60 -13.82 -1.48
N TYR A 127 4.88 -12.63 -2.00
CA TYR A 127 6.19 -12.27 -2.51
C TYR A 127 6.68 -11.00 -1.83
N LYS A 128 7.95 -10.98 -1.44
CA LYS A 128 8.63 -9.76 -1.00
C LYS A 128 9.93 -9.61 -1.77
N ASN A 129 10.17 -8.44 -2.35
CA ASN A 129 11.39 -8.22 -3.12
C ASN A 129 12.64 -8.24 -2.22
N SER A 130 13.81 -8.40 -2.84
CA SER A 130 15.10 -8.49 -2.14
C SER A 130 15.43 -7.25 -1.31
N TYR A 131 14.93 -6.07 -1.70
CA TYR A 131 15.15 -4.82 -0.97
C TYR A 131 14.13 -4.60 0.15
N GLY A 132 12.99 -5.29 0.10
CA GLY A 132 11.94 -5.24 1.12
C GLY A 132 10.98 -4.06 1.05
N ASN A 133 10.98 -3.29 -0.04
CA ASN A 133 10.09 -2.15 -0.28
C ASN A 133 8.90 -2.48 -1.22
N LYS A 134 8.83 -3.69 -1.77
CA LYS A 134 7.71 -4.18 -2.58
C LYS A 134 7.17 -5.50 -2.04
N VAL A 135 5.85 -5.63 -1.96
CA VAL A 135 5.16 -6.84 -1.49
C VAL A 135 3.96 -7.15 -2.38
N LYS A 136 3.90 -8.38 -2.89
CA LYS A 136 2.86 -8.85 -3.81
C LYS A 136 2.10 -10.02 -3.22
N PHE A 137 0.78 -9.96 -3.30
CA PHE A 137 -0.14 -11.05 -2.98
C PHE A 137 -0.69 -11.62 -4.28
N GLU A 138 -0.82 -12.95 -4.36
CA GLU A 138 -1.41 -13.64 -5.50
C GLU A 138 -2.32 -14.75 -5.00
N GLU A 139 -3.52 -14.84 -5.57
CA GLU A 139 -4.40 -15.98 -5.40
C GLU A 139 -4.76 -16.55 -6.78
N VAL A 140 -4.49 -17.84 -6.96
CA VAL A 140 -4.88 -18.61 -8.14
C VAL A 140 -6.10 -19.43 -7.79
N ASN A 141 -7.21 -19.20 -8.49
CA ASN A 141 -8.40 -20.02 -8.42
C ASN A 141 -8.38 -21.06 -9.54
N HIS A 142 -8.06 -22.31 -9.19
CA HIS A 142 -7.88 -23.39 -10.16
C HIS A 142 -9.20 -23.85 -10.78
N ASP A 143 -10.30 -23.75 -10.05
CA ASP A 143 -11.63 -24.13 -10.54
C ASP A 143 -12.16 -23.14 -11.58
N LEU A 144 -11.86 -21.84 -11.39
CA LEU A 144 -12.22 -20.79 -12.33
C LEU A 144 -11.13 -20.55 -13.39
N GLY A 145 -9.93 -21.12 -13.24
CA GLY A 145 -8.80 -20.87 -14.12
C GLY A 145 -8.41 -19.39 -14.18
N LEU A 146 -8.54 -18.68 -13.06
CA LEU A 146 -8.21 -17.25 -12.95
C LEU A 146 -7.14 -17.04 -11.87
N ALA A 147 -6.33 -16.01 -12.03
CA ALA A 147 -5.41 -15.54 -11.00
C ALA A 147 -5.58 -14.03 -10.80
N PHE A 148 -5.63 -13.62 -9.54
CA PHE A 148 -5.66 -12.22 -9.16
C PHE A 148 -4.45 -11.93 -8.28
N SER A 149 -3.79 -10.80 -8.54
CA SER A 149 -2.67 -10.36 -7.72
C SER A 149 -2.70 -8.85 -7.52
N TYR A 150 -2.19 -8.41 -6.38
CA TYR A 150 -1.90 -7.00 -6.14
C TYR A 150 -0.53 -6.82 -5.48
N GLU A 151 0.15 -5.73 -5.80
CA GLU A 151 1.47 -5.38 -5.26
C GLU A 151 1.46 -3.97 -4.68
N TRP A 152 1.91 -3.84 -3.44
CA TRP A 152 2.16 -2.57 -2.79
C TRP A 152 3.58 -2.08 -3.09
N ASN A 153 3.65 -0.81 -3.50
CA ASN A 153 4.85 -0.03 -3.74
C ASN A 153 4.73 1.33 -3.03
N SER A 154 5.86 2.01 -2.83
CA SER A 154 5.89 3.40 -2.35
C SER A 154 6.48 4.33 -3.40
N SER A 155 5.93 5.53 -3.51
CA SER A 155 6.36 6.62 -4.37
C SER A 155 6.44 7.89 -3.53
N ASP A 156 7.57 8.59 -3.54
CA ASP A 156 7.72 9.81 -2.75
C ASP A 156 6.73 10.89 -3.20
N LYS A 157 6.52 10.99 -4.51
CA LYS A 157 5.61 11.97 -5.12
C LYS A 157 4.13 11.60 -4.99
N PHE A 158 3.80 10.31 -5.13
CA PHE A 158 2.42 9.84 -5.31
C PHE A 158 1.89 8.96 -4.16
N GLY A 159 2.67 8.76 -3.10
CA GLY A 159 2.25 8.01 -1.93
C GLY A 159 2.34 6.49 -2.13
N PHE A 160 1.28 5.78 -1.78
CA PHE A 160 1.19 4.33 -1.93
C PHE A 160 0.62 3.94 -3.28
N VAL A 161 1.26 2.99 -3.95
CA VAL A 161 0.83 2.49 -5.28
C VAL A 161 0.50 1.00 -5.15
N ARG A 162 -0.77 0.65 -5.34
CA ARG A 162 -1.26 -0.73 -5.42
C ARG A 162 -1.48 -1.12 -6.88
N LYS A 163 -0.58 -1.91 -7.44
CA LYS A 163 -0.66 -2.43 -8.81
C LYS A 163 -1.44 -3.75 -8.80
N SER A 164 -2.51 -3.86 -9.58
CA SER A 164 -3.37 -5.04 -9.67
C SER A 164 -3.26 -5.71 -11.04
N ALA A 165 -3.36 -7.04 -11.06
CA ALA A 165 -3.45 -7.83 -12.27
C ALA A 165 -4.51 -8.94 -12.12
N LEU A 166 -5.35 -9.10 -13.14
CA LEU A 166 -6.30 -10.21 -13.28
C LEU A 166 -5.98 -10.98 -14.56
N ILE A 167 -5.71 -12.28 -14.43
CA ILE A 167 -5.19 -13.12 -15.51
C ILE A 167 -6.10 -14.34 -15.69
N ASN A 168 -6.43 -14.67 -16.95
CA ASN A 168 -7.12 -15.90 -17.28
C ASN A 168 -6.12 -16.99 -17.68
N ASN A 169 -5.86 -17.90 -16.75
CA ASN A 169 -5.00 -19.08 -16.94
C ASN A 169 -5.76 -20.29 -17.52
N GLY A 170 -7.08 -20.20 -17.65
CA GLY A 170 -7.93 -21.24 -18.20
C GLY A 170 -7.88 -21.28 -19.73
N SER A 171 -8.43 -22.36 -20.30
CA SER A 171 -8.54 -22.56 -21.75
C SER A 171 -9.73 -21.84 -22.39
N GLU A 172 -10.73 -21.46 -21.59
CA GLU A 172 -11.96 -20.81 -22.04
C GLU A 172 -11.97 -19.33 -21.68
N ALA A 173 -12.67 -18.52 -22.49
CA ALA A 173 -12.90 -17.12 -22.16
C ALA A 173 -13.75 -16.99 -20.87
N ALA A 174 -13.59 -15.87 -20.16
CA ALA A 174 -14.43 -15.51 -19.03
C ALA A 174 -14.79 -14.02 -19.08
N SER A 175 -16.06 -13.73 -18.81
CA SER A 175 -16.51 -12.37 -18.50
C SER A 175 -16.42 -12.19 -16.99
N VAL A 176 -15.69 -11.17 -16.54
CA VAL A 176 -15.50 -10.89 -15.12
C VAL A 176 -15.98 -9.49 -14.81
N GLN A 177 -17.09 -9.41 -14.08
CA GLN A 177 -17.46 -8.19 -13.37
C GLN A 177 -16.66 -8.14 -12.07
N PHE A 178 -16.05 -7.02 -11.74
CA PHE A 178 -15.28 -6.92 -10.50
C PHE A 178 -15.52 -5.60 -9.76
N ILE A 179 -15.30 -5.66 -8.44
CA ILE A 179 -15.01 -4.52 -7.58
C ILE A 179 -13.60 -4.72 -7.06
N ASP A 180 -12.71 -3.75 -7.23
CA ASP A 180 -11.35 -3.79 -6.67
C ASP A 180 -11.00 -2.45 -6.04
N GLY A 181 -10.43 -2.46 -4.84
CA GLY A 181 -10.20 -1.22 -4.13
C GLY A 181 -9.57 -1.31 -2.75
N LEU A 182 -9.59 -0.16 -2.11
CA LEU A 182 -9.18 0.07 -0.73
C LEU A 182 -10.40 0.43 0.10
N GLN A 183 -10.51 -0.11 1.32
CA GLN A 183 -11.58 0.23 2.26
C GLN A 183 -11.06 0.63 3.63
N ASN A 184 -11.91 1.38 4.35
CA ASN A 184 -11.59 1.98 5.64
C ASN A 184 -10.40 2.95 5.56
N LEU A 185 -10.36 3.74 4.49
CA LEU A 185 -9.47 4.88 4.35
C LEU A 185 -9.83 5.93 5.41
N LEU A 186 -8.82 6.39 6.13
CA LEU A 186 -8.98 7.48 7.07
C LEU A 186 -9.07 8.81 6.34
N PRO A 187 -9.91 9.74 6.80
CA PRO A 187 -9.77 11.14 6.41
C PRO A 187 -8.55 11.76 7.09
N TYR A 188 -8.06 12.86 6.53
CA TYR A 188 -7.04 13.66 7.18
C TYR A 188 -7.52 14.24 8.52
N GLY A 189 -6.61 14.36 9.50
CA GLY A 189 -6.84 15.10 10.73
C GLY A 189 -7.44 14.29 11.88
N VAL A 190 -7.56 12.96 11.72
CA VAL A 190 -7.95 12.06 12.81
C VAL A 190 -6.69 11.60 13.55
N GLU A 191 -6.56 12.03 14.80
CA GLU A 191 -5.47 11.57 15.68
C GLU A 191 -5.63 10.10 16.06
N ASP A 192 -4.50 9.40 16.24
CA ASP A 192 -4.48 7.97 16.53
C ASP A 192 -5.26 7.62 17.82
N ALA A 193 -5.12 8.43 18.86
CA ALA A 193 -5.81 8.27 20.13
C ALA A 193 -7.34 8.35 19.96
N LEU A 194 -7.83 9.31 19.17
CA LEU A 194 -9.26 9.47 18.91
C LEU A 194 -9.81 8.30 18.08
N GLN A 195 -9.08 7.87 17.05
CA GLN A 195 -9.45 6.71 16.23
C GLN A 195 -9.51 5.41 17.04
N ASN A 196 -8.62 5.26 18.02
CA ASN A 196 -8.57 4.09 18.90
C ASN A 196 -9.68 4.10 19.96
N ALA A 197 -10.00 5.26 20.52
CA ALA A 197 -10.96 5.38 21.61
C ALA A 197 -12.42 5.48 21.13
N SER A 198 -12.67 6.20 20.03
CA SER A 198 -14.00 6.67 19.65
C SER A 198 -14.21 6.68 18.12
N SER A 199 -13.83 5.61 17.43
CA SER A 199 -13.96 5.52 15.95
C SER A 199 -15.39 5.77 15.42
N ASN A 200 -16.41 5.38 16.18
CA ASN A 200 -17.82 5.66 15.86
C ASN A 200 -18.17 7.15 15.88
N LEU A 201 -17.56 7.94 16.78
CA LEU A 201 -17.68 9.39 16.78
C LEU A 201 -17.02 9.96 15.53
N VAL A 202 -15.82 9.47 15.19
CA VAL A 202 -15.10 9.89 13.98
C VAL A 202 -15.95 9.64 12.74
N ASP A 203 -16.60 8.47 12.65
CA ASP A 203 -17.47 8.12 11.53
C ASP A 203 -18.50 9.21 11.24
N ALA A 204 -19.14 9.80 12.25
CA ALA A 204 -20.14 10.86 12.07
C ALA A 204 -19.62 12.15 11.39
N TYR A 205 -18.30 12.38 11.40
CA TYR A 205 -17.66 13.54 10.77
C TYR A 205 -17.07 13.24 9.39
N LYS A 206 -17.04 11.97 8.97
CA LYS A 206 -16.44 11.57 7.69
C LYS A 206 -17.23 12.12 6.51
N LYS A 207 -16.51 12.66 5.53
CA LYS A 207 -17.03 13.07 4.24
C LYS A 207 -16.09 12.53 3.15
N CYS A 208 -16.66 11.75 2.23
CA CYS A 208 -15.95 11.16 1.11
C CYS A 208 -16.55 11.72 -0.17
N GLU A 209 -15.74 12.35 -1.01
CA GLU A 209 -16.19 13.03 -2.24
C GLU A 209 -15.44 12.49 -3.46
N LEU A 210 -16.09 12.49 -4.63
CA LEU A 210 -15.48 12.13 -5.90
C LEU A 210 -15.46 13.34 -6.82
N GLU A 211 -14.26 13.77 -7.22
CA GLU A 211 -14.09 14.65 -8.37
C GLU A 211 -14.29 13.84 -9.65
N ALA A 212 -15.55 13.79 -10.11
CA ALA A 212 -15.99 12.86 -11.14
C ALA A 212 -15.33 13.06 -12.51
N SER A 213 -14.85 14.27 -12.82
CA SER A 213 -14.16 14.59 -14.08
C SER A 213 -12.83 13.85 -14.24
N VAL A 214 -12.14 13.58 -13.13
CA VAL A 214 -10.80 12.96 -13.11
C VAL A 214 -10.76 11.67 -12.28
N GLY A 215 -11.85 11.31 -11.62
CA GLY A 215 -11.96 10.09 -10.82
C GLY A 215 -11.16 10.12 -9.52
N LEU A 216 -10.89 11.29 -8.96
CA LEU A 216 -10.15 11.49 -7.71
C LEU A 216 -11.09 11.43 -6.51
N GLY A 217 -10.84 10.49 -5.60
CA GLY A 217 -11.53 10.39 -4.30
C GLY A 217 -10.85 11.25 -3.24
N LEU A 218 -11.64 12.03 -2.50
CA LEU A 218 -11.22 12.89 -1.41
C LEU A 218 -11.81 12.38 -0.09
N PHE A 219 -10.97 12.16 0.91
CA PHE A 219 -11.33 11.66 2.23
C PHE A 219 -11.01 12.73 3.27
N SER A 220 -12.05 13.40 3.76
CA SER A 220 -11.94 14.54 4.66
C SER A 220 -12.89 14.41 5.86
N LEU A 221 -12.70 15.31 6.82
CA LEU A 221 -13.67 15.54 7.89
C LEU A 221 -14.52 16.75 7.51
N SER A 222 -15.78 16.78 7.94
CA SER A 222 -16.60 17.99 7.84
C SER A 222 -16.08 19.13 8.72
N ALA A 223 -15.43 18.79 9.84
CA ALA A 223 -14.68 19.68 10.72
C ALA A 223 -13.66 18.85 11.52
N ILE A 224 -12.55 19.46 11.93
CA ILE A 224 -11.60 18.81 12.83
C ILE A 224 -12.25 18.65 14.20
N ILE A 225 -12.21 17.43 14.73
CA ILE A 225 -12.87 17.07 15.97
C ILE A 225 -12.08 17.64 17.15
N VAL A 226 -12.64 18.66 17.81
CA VAL A 226 -12.07 19.33 18.99
C VAL A 226 -13.14 19.52 20.05
N ASP A 227 -12.74 19.47 21.33
CA ASP A 227 -13.64 19.73 22.46
C ASP A 227 -13.92 21.23 22.68
N LYS A 228 -13.11 22.09 22.05
CA LYS A 228 -13.28 23.55 22.13
C LYS A 228 -14.47 23.99 21.29
N ALA A 229 -15.30 24.86 21.85
CA ALA A 229 -16.40 25.52 21.13
C ALA A 229 -15.87 26.65 20.21
N GLU A 230 -15.02 26.31 19.24
CA GLU A 230 -14.47 27.19 18.22
C GLU A 230 -14.57 26.57 16.82
N PRO A 231 -14.64 27.37 15.75
CA PRO A 231 -14.56 26.84 14.39
C PRO A 231 -13.25 26.06 14.19
N SER A 232 -13.36 24.87 13.63
CA SER A 232 -12.22 23.96 13.45
C SER A 232 -12.28 23.36 12.04
N GLU A 233 -11.84 24.14 11.05
CA GLU A 233 -11.95 23.80 9.63
C GLU A 233 -10.98 22.66 9.24
N ALA A 234 -11.48 21.70 8.46
CA ALA A 234 -10.68 20.61 7.91
C ALA A 234 -10.29 20.91 6.45
N LEU A 235 -9.19 21.62 6.26
CA LEU A 235 -8.75 22.13 4.94
C LEU A 235 -7.77 21.21 4.20
N ARG A 236 -7.71 19.93 4.59
CA ARG A 236 -6.83 18.92 3.99
C ARG A 236 -7.59 17.60 3.87
N SER A 237 -7.14 16.75 2.96
CA SER A 237 -7.71 15.44 2.71
C SER A 237 -6.63 14.38 2.54
N ASN A 238 -7.00 13.13 2.82
CA ASN A 238 -6.32 12.00 2.18
C ASN A 238 -6.99 11.79 0.82
N VAL A 239 -6.25 11.26 -0.15
CA VAL A 239 -6.74 11.12 -1.52
C VAL A 239 -6.49 9.72 -2.05
N ALA A 240 -7.34 9.26 -2.97
CA ALA A 240 -7.10 8.04 -3.74
C ALA A 240 -7.61 8.17 -5.17
N TRP A 241 -6.91 7.55 -6.12
CA TRP A 241 -7.27 7.57 -7.54
C TRP A 241 -6.85 6.27 -8.22
N SER A 242 -7.27 6.08 -9.47
CA SER A 242 -6.94 4.89 -10.26
C SER A 242 -6.37 5.23 -11.63
N LEU A 243 -5.51 4.36 -12.15
CA LEU A 243 -4.94 4.43 -13.49
C LEU A 243 -5.17 3.08 -14.21
N GLY A 244 -5.33 3.12 -15.53
CA GLY A 244 -5.62 1.94 -16.36
C GLY A 244 -7.11 1.57 -16.47
N ARG A 245 -8.00 2.28 -15.77
CA ARG A 245 -9.46 2.04 -15.77
C ARG A 245 -10.29 3.34 -15.75
N PRO A 246 -10.13 4.25 -16.74
CA PRO A 246 -10.74 5.58 -16.69
C PRO A 246 -12.27 5.54 -16.60
N ASN A 247 -12.91 4.57 -17.26
CA ASN A 247 -14.37 4.47 -17.35
C ASN A 247 -15.02 3.62 -16.24
N ALA A 248 -14.24 3.04 -15.32
CA ALA A 248 -14.80 2.24 -14.25
C ALA A 248 -15.72 3.07 -13.34
N ILE A 249 -16.75 2.47 -12.77
CA ILE A 249 -17.56 3.11 -11.72
C ILE A 249 -16.71 3.27 -10.47
N LYS A 250 -16.88 4.37 -9.73
CA LYS A 250 -16.17 4.61 -8.47
C LYS A 250 -17.11 4.51 -7.28
N LEU A 251 -16.67 3.79 -6.25
CA LEU A 251 -17.32 3.74 -4.94
C LEU A 251 -16.45 4.45 -3.91
N LEU A 252 -17.09 5.21 -3.02
CA LEU A 252 -16.45 5.95 -1.94
C LEU A 252 -16.68 5.31 -0.56
N SER A 253 -17.44 4.21 -0.53
CA SER A 253 -17.78 3.45 0.66
C SER A 253 -17.92 1.96 0.34
N SER A 254 -17.98 1.11 1.39
CA SER A 254 -18.20 -0.33 1.24
C SER A 254 -19.69 -0.73 1.18
N LYS A 255 -20.63 0.22 1.05
CA LYS A 255 -22.08 -0.03 1.17
C LYS A 255 -22.64 -1.01 0.14
N GLN A 256 -22.15 -0.92 -1.10
CA GLN A 256 -22.69 -1.70 -2.22
C GLN A 256 -22.02 -3.08 -2.37
N LEU A 257 -21.06 -3.44 -1.49
CA LEU A 257 -20.34 -4.70 -1.61
C LEU A 257 -21.21 -5.94 -1.42
N ASP A 258 -22.19 -5.90 -0.52
CA ASP A 258 -23.08 -7.05 -0.28
C ASP A 258 -24.09 -7.23 -1.42
N ALA A 259 -24.58 -6.12 -2.00
CA ALA A 259 -25.42 -6.15 -3.20
C ALA A 259 -24.65 -6.74 -4.41
N PHE A 260 -23.37 -6.37 -4.57
CA PHE A 260 -22.53 -6.95 -5.60
C PHE A 260 -22.34 -8.47 -5.45
N ARG A 261 -22.16 -8.98 -4.22
CA ARG A 261 -22.02 -10.43 -3.98
C ARG A 261 -23.21 -11.25 -4.46
N ILE A 262 -24.40 -10.64 -4.57
CA ILE A 262 -25.63 -11.30 -5.02
C ILE A 262 -26.01 -10.97 -6.47
N GLY A 263 -25.14 -10.28 -7.21
CA GLY A 263 -25.32 -10.04 -8.65
C GLY A 263 -25.79 -8.64 -9.04
N GLU A 264 -25.89 -7.70 -8.10
CA GLU A 264 -26.25 -6.31 -8.42
C GLU A 264 -25.01 -5.50 -8.81
N PHE A 265 -25.02 -4.88 -10.00
CA PHE A 265 -23.89 -4.08 -10.44
C PHE A 265 -23.90 -2.70 -9.75
N PRO A 266 -22.75 -2.17 -9.29
CA PRO A 266 -22.72 -0.98 -8.45
C PRO A 266 -23.09 0.30 -9.20
N THR A 267 -23.50 1.32 -8.45
CA THR A 267 -23.75 2.68 -8.95
C THR A 267 -22.71 3.65 -8.40
N GLN A 268 -22.32 4.65 -9.19
CA GLN A 268 -21.27 5.59 -8.81
C GLN A 268 -21.66 6.42 -7.57
N GLU A 269 -20.72 6.51 -6.64
CA GLU A 269 -20.85 7.34 -5.43
C GLU A 269 -20.07 8.64 -5.61
N VAL A 270 -20.69 9.79 -5.28
CA VAL A 270 -20.09 11.12 -5.48
C VAL A 270 -19.92 11.91 -4.17
N ASP A 271 -20.87 11.78 -3.24
CA ASP A 271 -20.82 12.41 -1.91
C ASP A 271 -21.39 11.43 -0.88
N ILE A 272 -20.52 10.87 -0.04
CA ILE A 272 -20.87 9.95 1.03
C ILE A 272 -20.48 10.57 2.37
N LYS A 273 -21.46 10.63 3.29
CA LYS A 273 -21.30 11.21 4.62
C LYS A 273 -21.50 10.14 5.68
N ALA A 274 -20.83 10.34 6.80
CA ALA A 274 -20.98 9.52 8.01
C ALA A 274 -20.63 8.03 7.82
N GLU A 275 -19.73 7.71 6.88
CA GLU A 275 -19.32 6.34 6.57
C GLU A 275 -17.80 6.22 6.51
N ARG A 276 -17.31 4.99 6.68
CA ARG A 276 -15.90 4.68 6.45
C ARG A 276 -15.58 4.85 4.97
N GLY A 277 -14.55 5.64 4.69
CA GLY A 277 -14.10 5.88 3.32
C GLY A 277 -13.59 4.62 2.66
N ALA A 278 -13.89 4.48 1.38
CA ALA A 278 -13.31 3.49 0.49
C ALA A 278 -12.98 4.16 -0.85
N TYR A 279 -12.08 3.58 -1.61
CA TYR A 279 -11.90 3.93 -3.02
C TYR A 279 -11.88 2.61 -3.79
N MET A 280 -12.95 2.34 -4.51
CA MET A 280 -13.07 1.12 -5.30
C MET A 280 -13.45 1.45 -6.73
N ILE A 281 -12.89 0.69 -7.66
CA ILE A 281 -13.30 0.72 -9.05
C ILE A 281 -14.15 -0.50 -9.36
N CYS A 282 -15.18 -0.32 -10.18
CA CYS A 282 -16.05 -1.39 -10.65
C CYS A 282 -16.12 -1.37 -12.17
N ASP A 283 -15.81 -2.50 -12.80
CA ASP A 283 -15.76 -2.62 -14.26
C ASP A 283 -16.09 -4.06 -14.68
N THR A 284 -16.27 -4.26 -15.99
CA THR A 284 -16.42 -5.58 -16.61
C THR A 284 -15.30 -5.81 -17.62
N VAL A 285 -14.63 -6.95 -17.54
CA VAL A 285 -13.59 -7.35 -18.49
C VAL A 285 -13.90 -8.67 -19.16
N GLU A 286 -13.57 -8.76 -20.44
CA GLU A 286 -13.63 -10.00 -21.21
C GLU A 286 -12.22 -10.57 -21.37
N LEU A 287 -11.93 -11.67 -20.68
CA LEU A 287 -10.62 -12.28 -20.66
C LEU A 287 -10.63 -13.55 -21.51
N ILE A 288 -10.02 -13.49 -22.69
CA ILE A 288 -9.70 -14.70 -23.46
C ILE A 288 -8.60 -15.52 -22.74
N SER A 289 -8.40 -16.77 -23.16
CA SER A 289 -7.34 -17.62 -22.60
C SER A 289 -5.96 -16.94 -22.72
N GLY A 290 -5.23 -16.87 -21.60
CA GLY A 290 -3.92 -16.24 -21.50
C GLY A 290 -3.93 -14.71 -21.45
N ALA A 291 -5.09 -14.05 -21.57
CA ALA A 291 -5.17 -12.60 -21.45
C ALA A 291 -5.03 -12.15 -20.00
N SER A 292 -4.51 -10.93 -19.84
CA SER A 292 -4.34 -10.27 -18.56
C SER A 292 -4.78 -8.82 -18.64
N GLU A 293 -5.41 -8.34 -17.59
CA GLU A 293 -5.80 -6.95 -17.41
C GLU A 293 -5.08 -6.36 -16.20
N HIS A 294 -4.64 -5.11 -16.32
CA HIS A 294 -3.81 -4.43 -15.32
C HIS A 294 -4.36 -3.05 -15.00
N TRP A 295 -4.28 -2.66 -13.73
CA TRP A 295 -4.63 -1.32 -13.28
C TRP A 295 -3.89 -0.99 -11.99
N SER A 296 -3.89 0.28 -11.60
CA SER A 296 -3.29 0.72 -10.35
C SER A 296 -4.27 1.56 -9.56
N ILE A 297 -4.26 1.41 -8.24
CA ILE A 297 -4.91 2.31 -7.30
C ILE A 297 -3.83 2.97 -6.48
N LEU A 298 -3.84 4.29 -6.45
CA LEU A 298 -2.89 5.11 -5.72
C LEU A 298 -3.61 5.81 -4.59
N ALA A 299 -2.90 6.03 -3.49
CA ALA A 299 -3.41 6.79 -2.36
C ALA A 299 -2.30 7.53 -1.64
N ASP A 300 -2.56 8.77 -1.25
CA ASP A 300 -1.62 9.58 -0.49
C ASP A 300 -2.33 10.36 0.61
N VAL A 301 -1.56 10.79 1.60
CA VAL A 301 -2.05 11.44 2.81
C VAL A 301 -1.75 12.93 2.81
N ASN A 302 -2.52 13.69 3.59
CA ASN A 302 -2.16 15.07 3.96
C ASN A 302 -2.03 16.03 2.75
N LYS A 303 -3.01 16.01 1.85
CA LYS A 303 -3.06 16.91 0.69
C LYS A 303 -3.89 18.16 1.00
N GLY A 304 -3.30 19.33 0.79
CA GLY A 304 -4.03 20.60 0.77
C GLY A 304 -4.65 20.89 -0.59
N PRO A 305 -5.35 22.03 -0.71
CA PRO A 305 -6.06 22.38 -1.94
C PRO A 305 -5.16 22.54 -3.16
N VAL A 306 -3.91 23.01 -2.97
CA VAL A 306 -2.94 23.16 -4.06
C VAL A 306 -2.50 21.79 -4.56
N GLU A 307 -2.12 20.89 -3.64
CA GLU A 307 -1.68 19.55 -4.01
C GLU A 307 -2.82 18.73 -4.66
N VAL A 308 -4.08 18.97 -4.25
CA VAL A 308 -5.27 18.38 -4.90
C VAL A 308 -5.43 18.94 -6.31
N ALA A 309 -5.34 20.25 -6.50
CA ALA A 309 -5.48 20.88 -7.82
C ALA A 309 -4.39 20.42 -8.81
N ASP A 310 -3.14 20.33 -8.35
CA ASP A 310 -2.03 19.82 -9.15
C ASP A 310 -2.26 18.36 -9.56
N LEU A 311 -2.76 17.53 -8.64
CA LEU A 311 -3.11 16.14 -8.93
C LEU A 311 -4.29 16.02 -9.93
N MET A 312 -5.31 16.85 -9.79
CA MET A 312 -6.42 16.89 -10.75
C MET A 312 -5.92 17.24 -12.16
N ALA A 313 -5.04 18.22 -12.29
CA ALA A 313 -4.43 18.58 -13.57
C ALA A 313 -3.57 17.43 -14.14
N ALA A 314 -2.79 16.74 -13.32
CA ALA A 314 -2.01 15.58 -13.75
C ALA A 314 -2.89 14.41 -14.23
N LEU A 315 -4.06 14.21 -13.62
CA LEU A 315 -5.03 13.17 -13.99
C LEU A 315 -5.73 13.40 -15.33
N GLU A 316 -5.66 14.61 -15.89
CA GLU A 316 -6.09 14.87 -17.29
C GLU A 316 -5.17 14.18 -18.31
N HIS A 317 -3.97 13.76 -17.90
CA HIS A 317 -2.99 13.05 -18.72
C HIS A 317 -2.58 11.70 -18.09
N PRO A 318 -3.51 10.73 -17.97
CA PRO A 318 -3.32 9.53 -17.16
C PRO A 318 -2.19 8.61 -17.66
N GLU A 319 -1.90 8.60 -18.96
CA GLU A 319 -0.79 7.82 -19.53
C GLU A 319 0.59 8.38 -19.12
N VAL A 320 0.72 9.71 -19.07
CA VAL A 320 1.95 10.38 -18.62
C VAL A 320 2.13 10.13 -17.12
N LEU A 321 1.07 10.32 -16.34
CA LEU A 321 1.09 10.07 -14.91
C LEU A 321 1.44 8.61 -14.57
N LEU A 322 0.94 7.64 -15.34
CA LEU A 322 1.30 6.23 -15.15
C LEU A 322 2.81 5.98 -15.32
N ALA A 323 3.44 6.62 -16.33
CA ALA A 323 4.88 6.51 -16.56
C ALA A 323 5.69 7.21 -15.45
N GLU A 324 5.25 8.38 -14.99
CA GLU A 324 5.88 9.11 -13.88
C GLU A 324 5.80 8.34 -12.56
N VAL A 325 4.65 7.74 -12.25
CA VAL A 325 4.47 6.86 -11.09
C VAL A 325 5.44 5.68 -11.14
N ALA A 326 5.53 5.02 -12.30
CA ALA A 326 6.44 3.89 -12.46
C ALA A 326 7.90 4.31 -12.26
N ALA A 327 8.31 5.45 -12.83
CA ALA A 327 9.65 5.99 -12.65
C ALA A 327 9.97 6.34 -11.19
N ASP A 328 9.03 6.98 -10.48
CA ASP A 328 9.23 7.40 -9.08
C ASP A 328 9.33 6.21 -8.12
N VAL A 329 8.60 5.11 -8.38
CA VAL A 329 8.71 3.85 -7.62
C VAL A 329 10.11 3.23 -7.77
N GLU A 330 10.66 3.23 -8.99
CA GLU A 330 12.00 2.69 -9.23
C GLU A 330 13.10 3.63 -8.71
N GLU A 331 12.92 4.95 -8.81
CA GLU A 331 13.79 5.96 -8.20
C GLU A 331 13.87 5.76 -6.68
N GLY A 332 12.73 5.54 -6.02
CA GLY A 332 12.71 5.23 -4.59
C GLY A 332 13.43 3.93 -4.22
N SER A 333 13.35 2.92 -5.09
CA SER A 333 14.09 1.66 -4.91
C SER A 333 15.60 1.87 -5.06
N ALA A 334 16.03 2.64 -6.06
CA ALA A 334 17.43 2.98 -6.28
C ALA A 334 18.01 3.77 -5.10
N HIS A 335 17.29 4.79 -4.63
CA HIS A 335 17.73 5.59 -3.49
C HIS A 335 17.80 4.76 -2.19
N LEU A 336 16.87 3.84 -1.95
CA LEU A 336 16.99 2.90 -0.82
C LEU A 336 18.27 2.07 -0.91
N VAL A 337 18.61 1.58 -2.10
CA VAL A 337 19.84 0.82 -2.33
C VAL A 337 21.07 1.69 -2.08
N GLU A 338 21.09 2.96 -2.52
CA GLU A 338 22.18 3.90 -2.26
C GLU A 338 22.42 4.12 -0.76
N LEU A 339 21.36 4.38 0.01
CA LEU A 339 21.44 4.56 1.47
C LEU A 339 22.01 3.32 2.17
N VAL A 340 21.56 2.13 1.77
CA VAL A 340 22.03 0.86 2.35
C VAL A 340 23.46 0.54 1.90
N ALA A 341 23.81 0.87 0.66
CA ALA A 341 25.16 0.70 0.11
C ALA A 341 26.19 1.59 0.81
N ALA A 342 25.82 2.81 1.18
CA ALA A 342 26.66 3.74 1.94
C ALA A 342 27.05 3.20 3.34
N SER A 343 26.41 2.14 3.81
CA SER A 343 26.72 1.44 5.07
C SER A 343 27.11 -0.03 4.85
N ASP A 344 27.74 -0.33 3.71
CA ASP A 344 28.25 -1.66 3.35
C ASP A 344 27.17 -2.75 3.30
N GLY A 345 25.92 -2.40 2.97
CA GLY A 345 24.80 -3.34 2.94
C GLY A 345 24.71 -4.23 1.70
N LEU A 346 25.59 -4.04 0.70
CA LEU A 346 25.59 -4.83 -0.52
C LEU A 346 26.62 -5.96 -0.46
N GLN A 347 26.16 -7.20 -0.60
CA GLN A 347 27.00 -8.38 -0.70
C GLN A 347 26.57 -9.26 -1.87
N LEU A 348 27.54 -9.94 -2.49
CA LEU A 348 27.31 -10.91 -3.55
C LEU A 348 28.12 -12.18 -3.27
N THR A 349 27.50 -13.11 -2.55
CA THR A 349 28.01 -14.46 -2.32
C THR A 349 27.16 -15.50 -3.06
N ASN A 350 27.58 -16.76 -3.05
CA ASN A 350 26.79 -17.88 -3.57
C ASN A 350 25.55 -18.20 -2.72
N ASP A 351 25.48 -17.67 -1.49
CA ASP A 351 24.30 -17.76 -0.63
C ASP A 351 23.47 -16.47 -0.76
N ARG A 352 22.46 -16.51 -1.63
CA ARG A 352 21.62 -15.35 -1.92
C ARG A 352 20.73 -14.95 -0.75
N LEU A 353 20.29 -15.91 0.08
CA LEU A 353 19.50 -15.63 1.27
C LEU A 353 20.33 -14.85 2.31
N LEU A 354 21.61 -15.20 2.45
CA LEU A 354 22.54 -14.44 3.29
C LEU A 354 22.71 -13.01 2.78
N ASN A 355 22.86 -12.80 1.47
CA ASN A 355 23.00 -11.47 0.88
C ASN A 355 21.75 -10.59 1.19
N ILE A 356 20.55 -11.14 1.00
CA ILE A 356 19.28 -10.46 1.32
C ILE A 356 19.19 -10.15 2.81
N ARG A 357 19.59 -11.09 3.68
CA ARG A 357 19.58 -10.88 5.13
C ARG A 357 20.56 -9.79 5.56
N HIS A 358 21.74 -9.74 4.97
CA HIS A 358 22.74 -8.70 5.23
C HIS A 358 22.21 -7.32 4.84
N PHE A 359 21.64 -7.19 3.63
CA PHE A 359 20.96 -5.97 3.18
C PHE A 359 19.92 -5.49 4.21
N ALA A 360 19.02 -6.38 4.62
CA ALA A 360 17.97 -6.05 5.58
C ALA A 360 18.53 -5.65 6.95
N ASN A 361 19.56 -6.35 7.45
CA ASN A 361 20.20 -6.02 8.73
C ASN A 361 20.83 -4.62 8.69
N THR A 362 21.58 -4.29 7.63
CA THR A 362 22.19 -2.96 7.45
C THR A 362 21.10 -1.89 7.36
N MET A 363 20.08 -2.12 6.55
CA MET A 363 18.93 -1.22 6.39
C MET A 363 18.25 -0.92 7.73
N PHE A 364 17.87 -1.93 8.52
CA PHE A 364 17.23 -1.69 9.82
C PHE A 364 18.16 -1.00 10.83
N ASN A 365 19.47 -1.19 10.72
CA ASN A 365 20.44 -0.46 11.53
C ASN A 365 20.46 1.03 11.20
N ILE A 366 20.56 1.39 9.91
CA ILE A 366 20.60 2.80 9.48
C ILE A 366 19.25 3.50 9.66
N MET A 367 18.13 2.79 9.53
CA MET A 367 16.81 3.34 9.83
C MET A 367 16.68 3.78 11.30
N ARG A 368 17.30 3.02 12.22
CA ARG A 368 17.24 3.30 13.67
C ARG A 368 18.32 4.28 14.13
N GLY A 369 19.54 4.15 13.61
CA GLY A 369 20.71 4.91 14.04
C GLY A 369 21.02 6.15 13.20
N GLY A 370 20.37 6.30 12.05
CA GLY A 370 20.76 7.25 11.02
C GLY A 370 21.87 6.72 10.11
N ILE A 371 22.09 7.43 9.01
CA ILE A 371 23.21 7.30 8.09
C ILE A 371 23.82 8.69 7.90
N PHE A 372 25.10 8.76 7.56
CA PHE A 372 25.73 10.02 7.14
C PHE A 372 25.15 10.48 5.80
N ASP A 373 24.99 11.78 5.63
CA ASP A 373 24.41 12.38 4.43
C ASP A 373 25.28 12.12 3.18
N ASP A 374 26.53 12.59 3.20
CA ASP A 374 27.54 12.26 2.20
C ASP A 374 28.91 12.07 2.85
N ASN A 375 29.29 10.82 3.09
CA ASN A 375 30.62 10.45 3.63
C ASN A 375 31.04 11.31 4.84
N TYR A 376 32.04 12.17 4.65
CA TYR A 376 32.54 13.13 5.64
C TYR A 376 32.39 14.59 5.18
N THR A 377 31.53 14.82 4.18
CA THR A 377 31.13 16.14 3.70
C THR A 377 30.12 16.74 4.68
N ILE A 378 30.24 18.05 4.94
CA ILE A 378 29.42 18.80 5.88
C ILE A 378 28.93 20.07 5.18
N GLU A 379 27.62 20.30 5.22
CA GLU A 379 27.03 21.56 4.77
C GLU A 379 27.23 22.67 5.80
N LYS A 380 27.78 23.79 5.35
CA LYS A 380 27.98 24.98 6.20
C LYS A 380 26.69 25.51 6.77
N ALA A 381 25.60 25.50 6.00
CA ALA A 381 24.31 26.01 6.44
C ALA A 381 23.79 25.22 7.65
N ASP A 382 23.77 23.89 7.57
CA ASP A 382 23.33 23.03 8.67
C ASP A 382 24.27 23.13 9.88
N PHE A 383 25.59 23.05 9.67
CA PHE A 383 26.57 23.13 10.75
C PHE A 383 26.53 24.48 11.49
N THR A 384 26.39 25.58 10.75
CA THR A 384 26.25 26.93 11.31
C THR A 384 24.99 27.05 12.17
N ASN A 385 23.87 26.51 11.69
CA ASN A 385 22.61 26.46 12.43
C ASN A 385 22.72 25.60 13.70
N TYR A 386 23.42 24.46 13.61
CA TYR A 386 23.72 23.60 14.74
C TYR A 386 24.50 24.35 15.82
N ILE A 387 25.61 25.00 15.48
CA ILE A 387 26.43 25.74 16.46
C ILE A 387 25.64 26.89 17.10
N HIS A 388 24.86 27.62 16.31
CA HIS A 388 24.00 28.69 16.81
C HIS A 388 23.00 28.19 17.87
N LYS A 389 22.35 27.05 17.61
CA LYS A 389 21.41 26.42 18.55
C LYS A 389 22.11 25.78 19.76
N ALA A 390 23.28 25.21 19.55
CA ALA A 390 24.04 24.54 20.61
C ALA A 390 24.61 25.52 21.64
N ASN A 391 25.23 26.62 21.17
CA ASN A 391 25.77 27.65 22.04
C ASN A 391 25.95 29.00 21.31
N ILE A 392 25.08 29.96 21.63
CA ILE A 392 25.07 31.30 21.03
C ILE A 392 26.38 32.07 21.29
N GLU A 393 27.01 31.90 22.45
CA GLU A 393 28.27 32.58 22.77
C GLU A 393 29.44 32.04 21.96
N VAL A 394 29.50 30.72 21.78
CA VAL A 394 30.50 30.08 20.90
C VAL A 394 30.27 30.53 19.47
N PHE A 395 29.02 30.49 18.98
CA PHE A 395 28.66 30.96 17.64
C PHE A 395 29.18 32.37 17.35
N LYS A 396 28.92 33.33 18.25
CA LYS A 396 29.40 34.72 18.11
C LYS A 396 30.93 34.81 18.10
N ARG A 397 31.61 33.96 18.87
CA ARG A 397 33.07 33.94 18.95
C ARG A 397 33.74 33.40 17.68
N VAL A 398 33.13 32.40 17.05
CA VAL A 398 33.66 31.74 15.85
C VAL A 398 33.00 32.21 14.56
N GLU A 399 32.17 33.25 14.60
CA GLU A 399 31.36 33.71 13.46
C GLU A 399 32.21 34.03 12.22
N SER A 400 33.37 34.68 12.42
CA SER A 400 34.30 34.97 11.32
C SER A 400 34.89 33.71 10.71
N THR A 401 35.20 32.70 11.52
CA THR A 401 35.68 31.39 11.08
C THR A 401 34.60 30.66 10.28
N LEU A 402 33.36 30.63 10.78
CA LEU A 402 32.22 30.01 10.08
C LEU A 402 31.96 30.70 8.74
N LYS A 403 32.04 32.03 8.67
CA LYS A 403 31.90 32.78 7.40
C LYS A 403 32.98 32.41 6.38
N GLY A 404 34.19 32.08 6.85
CA GLY A 404 35.33 31.69 6.02
C GLY A 404 35.28 30.25 5.50
N LEU A 405 34.37 29.41 5.98
CA LEU A 405 34.16 28.07 5.44
C LEU A 405 33.52 28.13 4.05
N GLU A 406 33.88 27.19 3.19
CA GLU A 406 33.17 26.91 1.94
C GLU A 406 31.75 26.40 2.24
N GLU A 407 30.85 26.47 1.25
CA GLU A 407 29.45 26.04 1.43
C GLU A 407 29.33 24.56 1.78
N THR A 408 30.27 23.73 1.29
CA THR A 408 30.51 22.37 1.78
C THR A 408 31.98 22.23 2.16
N PHE A 409 32.27 21.45 3.21
CA PHE A 409 33.64 21.18 3.65
C PHE A 409 33.75 19.79 4.28
N THR A 410 34.98 19.30 4.49
CA THR A 410 35.20 17.96 5.05
C THR A 410 35.38 17.96 6.56
N LEU A 411 35.17 16.81 7.20
CA LEU A 411 35.52 16.61 8.61
C LEU A 411 37.01 16.93 8.90
N GLN A 412 37.91 16.69 7.96
CA GLN A 412 39.33 17.08 8.12
C GLN A 412 39.48 18.61 8.15
N THR A 413 38.77 19.34 7.29
CA THR A 413 38.77 20.81 7.29
C THR A 413 38.28 21.37 8.62
N LEU A 414 37.26 20.74 9.24
CA LEU A 414 36.74 21.16 10.54
C LEU A 414 37.71 20.90 11.70
N LYS A 415 38.58 19.89 11.58
CA LYS A 415 39.55 19.51 12.61
C LYS A 415 40.84 20.34 12.56
N ALA A 416 41.17 20.89 11.39
CA ALA A 416 42.34 21.74 11.18
C ALA A 416 42.13 23.11 11.82
#